data_AF-A0A2E5TWG8-F1
#
_entry.id   AF-A0A2E5TWG8-F1
#
_cell.length_a   1.000
_cell.length_b   1.000
_cell.length_c   1.000
_cell.angle_alpha   90.00
_cell.angle_beta   90.00
_cell.angle_gamma   90.00
#
_symmetry.space_group_name_H-M   'P 1'
#
loop_
_entity.id
_entity.type
_entity.pdbx_description
1 polymer ?
#
loop_
_entity_poly.entity_id
_entity_poly.type
_entity_poly.pdbx_seq_one_letter_code
_entity_poly.pdbx_strand_id
1 'polypeptide(L)'
;MKPLGLNHGGYFGETIDIESVLSDCVVAAESYGWTVHWLQTENGLRLQTLYRAAETANRKIYLSSGIHGDEPAAPLAMCRLITENMWPEDA
;
A
#
# COMPACT_ATOMS: atom_id res chain seq x y z
N MET A 1 3.91 9.79 -15.34
CA MET A 1 2.53 9.58 -15.84
C MET A 1 1.67 10.80 -15.50
N LYS A 2 0.65 11.17 -16.28
CA LYS A 2 -0.41 12.13 -15.89
C LYS A 2 -1.76 11.56 -16.38
N PRO A 3 -2.91 11.67 -15.68
CA PRO A 3 -3.20 12.59 -14.56
C PRO A 3 -3.89 11.96 -13.32
N LEU A 4 -3.63 12.51 -12.12
CA LEU A 4 -4.28 12.12 -10.85
C LEU A 4 -5.40 13.11 -10.47
N GLY A 5 -6.34 13.32 -11.39
CA GLY A 5 -7.46 14.24 -11.16
C GLY A 5 -8.57 13.69 -10.26
N LEU A 6 -8.42 12.47 -9.68
CA LEU A 6 -9.32 11.73 -8.76
C LEU A 6 -10.83 11.76 -9.10
N ASN A 7 -11.11 12.10 -10.35
CA ASN A 7 -12.12 11.67 -11.29
C ASN A 7 -13.58 11.72 -10.84
N HIS A 8 -14.11 12.95 -10.80
CA HIS A 8 -15.54 13.21 -10.63
C HIS A 8 -16.34 12.83 -11.89
N GLY A 9 -17.04 11.70 -11.81
CA GLY A 9 -17.90 11.14 -12.86
C GLY A 9 -17.67 9.65 -13.16
N GLY A 10 -16.55 9.08 -12.69
CA GLY A 10 -16.20 7.67 -12.89
C GLY A 10 -14.70 7.46 -13.10
N TYR A 11 -14.26 6.21 -13.18
CA TYR A 11 -12.90 5.86 -13.58
C TYR A 11 -12.78 5.87 -15.11
N PHE A 12 -11.73 6.49 -15.67
CA PHE A 12 -11.57 6.68 -17.11
C PHE A 12 -10.32 5.96 -17.68
N GLY A 13 -9.78 4.97 -16.96
CA GLY A 13 -8.64 4.18 -17.42
C GLY A 13 -7.28 4.79 -17.08
N GLU A 14 -7.22 5.74 -16.15
CA GLU A 14 -5.95 6.27 -15.65
C GLU A 14 -5.10 5.17 -15.03
N THR A 15 -3.80 5.22 -15.28
CA THR A 15 -2.84 4.25 -14.76
C THR A 15 -1.88 4.90 -13.76
N ILE A 16 -1.19 4.06 -12.99
CA ILE A 16 -0.16 4.47 -12.04
C ILE A 16 1.15 3.77 -12.37
N ASP A 17 2.25 4.39 -11.94
CA ASP A 17 3.54 3.72 -11.89
C ASP A 17 3.59 2.83 -10.63
N ILE A 18 3.19 1.57 -10.77
CA ILE A 18 3.08 0.66 -9.63
C ILE A 18 4.45 0.38 -8.98
N GLU A 19 5.54 0.38 -9.75
CA GLU A 19 6.88 0.16 -9.20
C GLU A 19 7.28 1.33 -8.31
N SER A 20 7.03 2.56 -8.75
CA SER A 20 7.24 3.76 -7.93
C SER A 20 6.38 3.73 -6.66
N VAL A 21 5.09 3.41 -6.77
CA VAL A 21 4.18 3.35 -5.61
C VAL A 21 4.63 2.31 -4.59
N LEU A 22 5.03 1.11 -5.04
CA LEU A 22 5.54 0.07 -4.14
C LEU A 22 6.87 0.48 -3.50
N SER A 23 7.74 1.20 -4.21
CA SER A 23 8.97 1.75 -3.65
C SER A 23 8.69 2.81 -2.58
N ASP A 24 7.74 3.70 -2.84
CA ASP A 24 7.33 4.75 -1.88
C ASP A 24 6.73 4.12 -0.60
N CYS A 25 5.95 3.04 -0.73
CA CYS A 25 5.47 2.26 0.41
C CYS A 25 6.61 1.69 1.27
N VAL A 26 7.69 1.16 0.66
CA VAL A 26 8.88 0.68 1.42
C VAL A 26 9.50 1.83 2.19
N VAL A 27 9.80 2.94 1.50
CA VAL A 27 10.49 4.09 2.09
C VAL A 27 9.69 4.65 3.27
N ALA A 28 8.38 4.82 3.10
CA ALA A 28 7.50 5.29 4.17
C ALA A 28 7.46 4.31 5.35
N ALA A 29 7.26 3.02 5.09
CA ALA A 29 7.20 1.98 6.12
C ALA A 29 8.50 1.92 6.95
N GLU A 30 9.66 1.88 6.28
CA GLU A 30 10.96 1.85 6.95
C GLU A 30 11.22 3.10 7.79
N SER A 31 10.76 4.28 7.34
CA SER A 31 10.90 5.54 8.09
C SER A 31 10.17 5.53 9.44
N TYR A 32 9.12 4.71 9.57
CA TYR A 32 8.36 4.51 10.80
C TYR A 32 8.71 3.20 11.53
N GLY A 33 9.77 2.50 11.10
CA GLY A 33 10.23 1.26 11.74
C GLY A 33 9.35 0.04 11.48
N TRP A 34 8.53 0.06 10.43
CA TRP A 34 7.79 -1.12 10.00
C TRP A 34 8.76 -2.14 9.40
N THR A 35 8.39 -3.41 9.46
CA THR A 35 9.14 -4.49 8.81
C THR A 35 8.60 -4.76 7.41
N VAL A 36 9.50 -4.91 6.44
CA VAL A 36 9.19 -5.27 5.07
C VAL A 36 9.46 -6.76 4.86
N HIS A 37 8.46 -7.48 4.36
CA HIS A 37 8.60 -8.88 3.95
C HIS A 37 8.14 -9.05 2.50
N TRP A 38 8.73 -10.01 1.80
CA TRP A 38 8.39 -10.33 0.41
C TRP A 38 7.95 -11.78 0.32
N LEU A 39 6.73 -12.01 -0.18
CA LEU A 39 6.22 -13.36 -0.43
C LEU A 39 6.42 -13.71 -1.89
N GLN A 40 7.15 -14.79 -2.16
CA GLN A 40 7.37 -15.29 -3.52
C GLN A 40 6.09 -15.94 -4.05
N THR A 41 5.79 -15.73 -5.34
CA THR A 41 4.69 -16.40 -6.03
C THR A 41 5.24 -17.35 -7.10
N GLU A 42 4.42 -18.32 -7.50
CA GLU A 42 4.82 -19.36 -8.48
C GLU A 42 5.18 -18.80 -9.86
N ASN A 43 4.62 -17.64 -10.22
CA ASN A 43 4.86 -16.97 -11.50
C ASN A 43 6.08 -16.02 -11.48
N GLY A 44 6.94 -16.10 -10.47
CA GLY A 44 8.17 -15.29 -10.36
C GLY A 44 7.93 -13.84 -9.95
N LEU A 45 6.70 -13.48 -9.58
CA LEU A 45 6.40 -12.21 -8.93
C LEU A 45 6.64 -12.33 -7.42
N ARG A 46 6.63 -11.18 -6.75
CA ARG A 46 6.68 -11.11 -5.28
C ARG A 46 5.62 -10.16 -4.79
N LEU A 47 4.91 -10.57 -3.74
CA LEU A 47 3.99 -9.70 -3.01
C LEU A 47 4.76 -8.95 -1.94
N GLN A 48 4.62 -7.62 -1.95
CA GLN A 48 5.10 -6.77 -0.87
C GLN A 48 4.16 -6.90 0.32
N THR A 49 4.73 -7.14 1.50
CA THR A 49 3.98 -7.16 2.76
C THR A 49 4.70 -6.28 3.78
N LEU A 50 3.94 -5.48 4.50
CA LEU A 50 4.44 -4.51 5.46
C LEU A 50 3.79 -4.80 6.81
N TYR A 51 4.59 -4.83 7.85
CA TYR A 51 4.14 -5.18 9.19
C TYR A 51 4.53 -4.10 10.19
N ARG A 52 3.53 -3.57 10.90
CA ARG A 52 3.72 -2.74 12.08
C ARG A 52 3.50 -3.58 13.32
N ALA A 53 4.47 -3.58 14.23
CA ALA A 53 4.26 -4.11 15.58
C ALA A 53 3.65 -3.01 16.44
N ALA A 54 2.55 -3.33 17.15
CA ALA A 54 2.03 -2.48 18.22
C ALA A 54 2.56 -2.96 19.57
N GLU A 55 2.91 -2.04 20.46
CA GLU A 55 3.38 -2.37 21.82
C GLU A 55 2.29 -3.07 22.64
N THR A 56 1.03 -2.68 22.43
CA THR A 56 -0.15 -3.22 23.11
C THR A 56 -1.21 -3.66 22.10
N ALA A 57 -0.86 -4.66 21.28
CA ALA A 57 -1.75 -5.19 20.25
C ALA A 57 -3.00 -5.87 20.86
N ASN A 58 -4.16 -5.21 20.76
CA ASN A 58 -5.47 -5.78 21.07
C ASN A 58 -6.30 -6.05 19.80
N ARG A 59 -5.84 -5.57 18.64
CA ARG A 59 -6.44 -5.77 17.33
C ARG A 59 -5.39 -6.25 16.35
N LYS A 60 -5.81 -7.06 15.38
CA LYS A 60 -4.98 -7.45 14.24
C LYS A 60 -5.68 -6.99 12.97
N ILE A 61 -5.09 -6.03 12.28
CA ILE A 61 -5.65 -5.46 11.06
C ILE A 61 -4.86 -5.99 9.87
N TYR A 62 -5.57 -6.52 8.88
CA TYR A 62 -5.00 -6.90 7.59
C TYR A 62 -5.66 -6.06 6.50
N LEU A 63 -4.83 -5.36 5.73
CA LEU A 63 -5.26 -4.60 4.57
C LEU A 63 -4.51 -5.11 3.34
N SER A 64 -5.17 -5.13 2.20
CA SER A 64 -4.57 -5.48 0.91
C SER A 64 -5.11 -4.55 -0.18
N SER A 65 -4.36 -4.40 -1.26
CA SER A 65 -4.74 -3.59 -2.43
C SER A 65 -4.11 -4.17 -3.69
N GLY A 66 -4.62 -3.78 -4.86
CA GLY A 66 -4.09 -4.24 -6.14
C GLY A 66 -4.50 -5.67 -6.51
N ILE A 67 -5.63 -6.16 -6.00
CA ILE A 67 -6.22 -7.46 -6.42
C ILE A 67 -6.63 -7.40 -7.90
N HIS A 68 -7.15 -6.26 -8.34
CA HIS A 68 -7.43 -5.96 -9.75
C HIS A 68 -6.42 -4.94 -10.28
N GLY A 69 -5.87 -5.21 -11.47
CA GLY A 69 -4.81 -4.40 -12.07
C GLY A 69 -5.27 -3.07 -12.66
N ASP A 70 -6.58 -2.92 -12.89
CA ASP A 70 -7.25 -1.72 -13.40
C ASP A 70 -7.86 -0.85 -12.29
N GLU A 71 -7.59 -1.15 -11.02
CA GLU A 71 -8.05 -0.38 -9.85
C GLU A 71 -6.89 0.39 -9.17
N PRO A 72 -6.37 1.48 -9.78
CA PRO A 72 -5.18 2.18 -9.29
C PRO A 72 -5.37 2.91 -7.96
N ALA A 73 -6.61 3.19 -7.56
CA ALA A 73 -6.91 4.00 -6.38
C ALA A 73 -6.51 3.31 -5.07
N ALA A 74 -6.68 1.98 -4.97
CA ALA A 74 -6.42 1.25 -3.73
C ALA A 74 -4.93 1.21 -3.37
N PRO A 75 -3.99 0.91 -4.30
CA PRO A 75 -2.54 1.03 -4.02
C PRO A 75 -2.12 2.44 -3.61
N LEU A 76 -2.66 3.48 -4.26
CA LEU A 76 -2.38 4.88 -3.90
C LEU A 76 -2.89 5.21 -2.48
N ALA A 77 -4.09 4.75 -2.13
CA ALA A 77 -4.65 4.94 -0.79
C ALA A 77 -3.81 4.21 0.27
N MET A 78 -3.34 3.00 -0.03
CA MET A 78 -2.45 2.25 0.86
C MET A 78 -1.13 3.00 1.10
N CYS A 79 -0.50 3.47 0.02
CA CYS A 79 0.73 4.28 0.12
C CYS A 79 0.51 5.51 1.00
N ARG A 80 -0.62 6.19 0.84
CA ARG A 80 -0.99 7.34 1.67
C ARG A 80 -1.18 6.97 3.15
N LEU A 81 -1.89 5.88 3.45
CA LEU A 81 -2.09 5.42 4.84
C LEU A 81 -0.77 5.10 5.54
N ILE A 82 0.15 4.44 4.84
CA ILE A 82 1.49 4.12 5.36
C ILE A 82 2.29 5.42 5.56
N THR A 83 2.22 6.35 4.62
CA THR A 83 2.95 7.63 4.68
C THR A 83 2.43 8.53 5.81
N GLU A 84 1.12 8.60 6.02
CA GLU A 84 0.54 9.39 7.11
C GLU A 84 0.74 8.71 8.48
N ASN A 85 0.85 7.38 8.50
CA ASN A 85 1.12 6.55 9.69
C ASN A 85 0.18 6.82 10.89
N MET A 86 -1.06 7.22 10.62
CA MET A 86 -2.08 7.52 11.63
C MET A 86 -2.91 6.27 11.99
N TRP A 87 -2.29 5.33 12.71
CA TRP A 87 -2.91 4.06 13.08
C TRP A 87 -3.43 4.05 14.53
N PRO A 88 -4.42 3.21 14.86
CA PRO A 88 -4.80 2.99 16.25
C PRO A 88 -3.61 2.47 17.08
N GLU A 89 -3.46 2.97 18.30
CA GLU A 89 -2.37 2.58 19.20
C GLU A 89 -2.38 1.08 19.53
N ASP A 90 -3.57 0.45 19.49
CA ASP A 90 -3.80 -0.96 19.85
C ASP A 90 -3.82 -1.93 18.66
N ALA A 91 -3.41 -1.49 17.47
CA ALA A 91 -3.51 -2.23 16.20
C ALA A 91 -2.19 -2.35 15.44
#